data_AF-A0A832GN09-F1
#
_entry.id   AF-A0A832GN09-F1
#
_cell.length_a   1.000
_cell.length_b   1.000
_cell.length_c   1.000
_cell.angle_alpha   90.00
_cell.angle_beta   90.00
_cell.angle_gamma   90.00
#
_symmetry.space_group_name_H-M   'P 1'
#
loop_
_entity.id
_entity.type
_entity.pdbx_description
1 polymer ?
#
loop_
_entity_poly.entity_id
_entity_poly.type
_entity_poly.pdbx_seq_one_letter_code
_entity_poly.pdbx_strand_id
1 'polypeptide(L)'
;MGNQLIKVDADLRAIKEIQGVGGDTVKKCYQCATCSSVCPLSPDEAPFPRKQMILAQWGLKDRLLADPSIWLCHQCGDCTKYCPRNARPGDVFASLRLLVTRELLPFKFLNTFFNHSWGLPILILIALSYILLVTLVTFQGLPNFLDATSFPYNEIYYKIGFIDLPARVLMIDIVFLSLAAFVIIIMANAVSKMWNTYLDYYNIPQAYRYGLGTILSNYLIPAIKEILNHSRFEKCGANSWRANPHKMLLFGFIVLFITTGTVFVFADLLGMHTPWNPFTHPVKWMGYIGGLLLLYGVIGLISGRNRAVLENSLKTSYPDSFLLWLILLVGVTGFGIVVFRTLPMLYNLTGLIYIAHLITVFLLFLSIPYSKFSHLVFRTTGIVFDLYYKDVLKKMSS
;
A
#
# COMPACT_ATOMS: atom_id res chain seq x y z
N MET A 1 -29.13 -30.34 -22.34
CA MET A 1 -28.73 -29.08 -21.67
C MET A 1 -29.16 -27.95 -22.58
N GLY A 2 -30.20 -27.18 -22.19
CA GLY A 2 -30.69 -26.09 -23.02
C GLY A 2 -29.58 -25.06 -23.24
N ASN A 3 -29.43 -24.57 -24.47
CA ASN A 3 -28.60 -23.42 -24.80
C ASN A 3 -29.12 -22.19 -24.05
N GLN A 4 -28.78 -22.05 -22.77
CA GLN A 4 -28.94 -20.78 -22.08
C GLN A 4 -28.00 -19.79 -22.74
N LEU A 5 -28.58 -18.83 -23.46
CA LEU A 5 -27.87 -17.67 -23.96
C LEU A 5 -27.27 -16.93 -22.76
N ILE A 6 -25.97 -17.07 -22.56
CA ILE A 6 -25.25 -16.28 -21.55
C ILE A 6 -25.15 -14.86 -22.10
N LYS A 7 -26.00 -13.95 -21.61
CA LYS A 7 -25.89 -12.52 -21.93
C LYS A 7 -24.60 -11.99 -21.30
N VAL A 8 -23.62 -11.69 -22.13
CA VAL A 8 -22.39 -11.02 -21.72
C VAL A 8 -22.69 -9.52 -21.66
N ASP A 9 -22.97 -9.00 -20.47
CA ASP A 9 -23.16 -7.57 -20.28
C ASP A 9 -21.80 -6.89 -20.07
N ALA A 10 -21.38 -6.10 -21.06
CA ALA A 10 -20.05 -5.49 -21.10
C ALA A 10 -20.07 -4.11 -20.41
N ASP A 11 -19.34 -3.97 -19.30
CA ASP A 11 -19.19 -2.67 -18.63
C ASP A 11 -18.15 -1.81 -19.36
N LEU A 12 -18.62 -0.96 -20.27
CA LEU A 12 -17.77 -0.02 -21.00
C LEU A 12 -17.09 1.01 -20.09
N ARG A 13 -17.65 1.29 -18.90
CA ARG A 13 -17.02 2.21 -17.93
C ARG A 13 -15.81 1.55 -17.30
N ALA A 14 -15.90 0.27 -16.93
CA ALA A 14 -14.76 -0.49 -16.41
C ALA A 14 -13.56 -0.48 -17.39
N ILE A 15 -13.82 -0.59 -18.70
CA ILE A 15 -12.77 -0.52 -19.73
C ILE A 15 -12.10 0.86 -19.72
N LYS A 16 -12.90 1.94 -19.72
CA LYS A 16 -12.37 3.32 -19.67
C LYS A 16 -11.56 3.58 -18.41
N GLU A 17 -12.00 3.06 -17.27
CA GLU A 17 -11.30 3.17 -15.99
C GLU A 17 -9.94 2.46 -16.03
N ILE A 18 -9.90 1.22 -16.55
CA ILE A 18 -8.64 0.48 -16.74
C ILE A 18 -7.67 1.28 -17.63
N GLN A 19 -8.16 1.86 -18.73
CA GLN A 19 -7.35 2.67 -19.62
C GLN A 19 -6.84 3.95 -18.94
N GLY A 20 -7.67 4.61 -18.13
CA GLY A 20 -7.33 5.86 -17.44
C GLY A 20 -6.23 5.76 -16.40
N VAL A 21 -5.99 4.57 -15.82
CA VAL A 21 -5.00 4.38 -14.73
C VAL A 21 -3.74 3.61 -15.16
N GLY A 22 -3.56 3.38 -16.46
CA GLY A 22 -2.33 2.79 -17.04
C GLY A 22 -2.51 1.55 -17.91
N GLY A 23 -3.75 1.08 -18.12
CA GLY A 23 -4.08 -0.08 -18.95
C GLY A 23 -4.45 0.31 -20.38
N ASP A 24 -3.86 1.38 -20.93
CA ASP A 24 -4.23 1.99 -22.22
C ASP A 24 -4.17 1.00 -23.39
N THR A 25 -3.31 0.00 -23.30
CA THR A 25 -3.10 -1.02 -24.33
C THR A 25 -4.01 -2.24 -24.21
N VAL A 26 -4.97 -2.28 -23.28
CA VAL A 26 -5.81 -3.46 -23.01
C VAL A 26 -6.48 -4.01 -24.27
N LYS A 27 -6.95 -3.13 -25.17
CA LYS A 27 -7.64 -3.49 -26.43
C LYS A 27 -6.71 -4.03 -27.54
N LYS A 28 -5.39 -3.99 -27.36
CA LYS A 28 -4.42 -4.51 -28.36
C LYS A 28 -4.27 -6.04 -28.33
N CYS A 29 -4.62 -6.67 -27.21
CA CYS A 29 -4.46 -8.11 -27.03
C CYS A 29 -5.37 -8.90 -28.00
N TYR A 30 -4.82 -9.93 -28.62
CA TYR A 30 -5.51 -10.86 -29.52
C TYR A 30 -5.47 -12.32 -29.02
N GLN A 31 -5.20 -12.52 -27.73
CA GLN A 31 -5.32 -13.82 -27.04
C GLN A 31 -4.38 -14.95 -27.50
N CYS A 32 -3.15 -14.65 -27.90
CA CYS A 32 -2.14 -15.64 -28.33
C CYS A 32 -1.52 -16.52 -27.22
N ALA A 33 -1.81 -16.25 -25.94
CA ALA A 33 -1.29 -16.97 -24.76
C ALA A 33 0.22 -16.83 -24.43
N THR A 34 1.05 -16.17 -25.24
CA THR A 34 2.49 -15.97 -24.95
C THR A 34 2.74 -15.51 -23.52
N CYS A 35 1.93 -14.59 -23.02
CA CYS A 35 2.06 -14.04 -21.68
C CYS A 35 1.89 -15.07 -20.56
N SER A 36 1.07 -16.10 -20.75
CA SER A 36 0.85 -17.17 -19.77
C SER A 36 1.97 -18.20 -19.83
N SER A 37 2.47 -18.50 -21.03
CA SER A 37 3.59 -19.43 -21.23
C SER A 37 4.92 -18.91 -20.68
N VAL A 38 5.18 -17.60 -20.76
CA VAL A 38 6.44 -17.01 -20.25
C VAL A 38 6.38 -16.67 -18.75
N CYS A 39 5.21 -16.79 -18.10
CA CYS A 39 5.07 -16.40 -16.71
C CYS A 39 5.43 -17.58 -15.78
N PRO A 40 6.51 -17.51 -15.00
CA PRO A 40 6.95 -18.61 -14.14
C PRO A 40 6.05 -18.83 -12.92
N LEU A 41 5.01 -17.99 -12.76
CA LEU A 41 4.06 -18.02 -11.66
C LEU A 41 2.67 -18.44 -12.11
N SER A 42 2.44 -18.56 -13.42
CA SER A 42 1.16 -18.99 -13.98
C SER A 42 0.99 -20.48 -13.69
N PRO A 43 -0.03 -20.90 -12.92
CA PRO A 43 -0.31 -22.31 -12.72
C PRO A 43 -0.97 -22.91 -13.97
N ASP A 44 -0.85 -24.23 -14.13
CA ASP A 44 -1.39 -24.95 -15.28
C ASP A 44 -2.93 -25.00 -15.24
N GLU A 45 -3.51 -25.11 -14.06
CA GLU A 45 -4.96 -25.22 -13.86
C GLU A 45 -5.69 -23.88 -14.04
N ALA A 46 -4.99 -22.76 -13.80
CA ALA A 46 -5.56 -21.41 -13.83
C ALA A 46 -4.58 -20.39 -14.44
N PRO A 47 -4.27 -20.50 -15.73
CA PRO A 47 -3.21 -19.70 -16.32
C PRO A 47 -3.56 -18.21 -16.38
N PHE A 48 -2.59 -17.37 -16.00
CA PHE A 48 -2.65 -15.92 -16.09
C PHE A 48 -1.41 -15.40 -16.83
N PRO A 49 -1.43 -14.24 -17.51
CA PRO A 49 -2.45 -13.19 -17.48
C PRO A 49 -3.49 -13.23 -18.61
N ARG A 50 -3.45 -14.23 -19.51
CA ARG A 50 -4.27 -14.25 -20.73
C ARG A 50 -5.77 -14.10 -20.45
N LYS A 51 -6.30 -14.88 -19.49
CA LYS A 51 -7.71 -14.87 -19.10
C LYS A 51 -8.13 -13.48 -18.63
N GLN A 52 -7.36 -12.85 -17.76
CA GLN A 52 -7.69 -11.53 -17.23
C GLN A 52 -7.61 -10.46 -18.32
N MET A 53 -6.73 -10.61 -19.32
CA MET A 53 -6.71 -9.72 -20.47
C MET A 53 -8.02 -9.75 -21.26
N ILE A 54 -8.61 -10.93 -21.52
CA ILE A 54 -9.89 -10.99 -22.25
C ILE A 54 -11.05 -10.48 -21.39
N LEU A 55 -11.07 -10.82 -20.10
CA LEU A 55 -12.08 -10.30 -19.16
C LEU A 55 -12.05 -8.76 -19.11
N ALA A 56 -10.85 -8.18 -19.05
CA ALA A 56 -10.64 -6.74 -19.11
C ALA A 56 -11.08 -6.13 -20.44
N GLN A 57 -10.80 -6.78 -21.57
CA GLN A 57 -11.25 -6.32 -22.87
C GLN A 57 -12.78 -6.31 -23.03
N TRP A 58 -13.46 -7.26 -22.41
CA TRP A 58 -14.92 -7.36 -22.45
C TRP A 58 -15.62 -6.56 -21.36
N GLY A 59 -14.87 -5.92 -20.45
CA GLY A 59 -15.48 -5.18 -19.34
C GLY A 59 -16.22 -6.10 -18.35
N LEU A 60 -15.79 -7.36 -18.22
CA LEU A 60 -16.37 -8.34 -17.30
C LEU A 60 -15.89 -8.09 -15.86
N LYS A 61 -16.31 -6.95 -15.30
CA LYS A 61 -15.87 -6.43 -14.02
C LYS A 61 -16.07 -7.44 -12.88
N ASP A 62 -17.24 -8.06 -12.77
CA ASP A 62 -17.55 -8.96 -11.66
C ASP A 62 -16.61 -10.17 -11.63
N ARG A 63 -16.25 -10.71 -12.80
CA ARG A 63 -15.27 -11.80 -12.91
C ARG A 63 -13.85 -11.37 -12.56
N LEU A 64 -13.49 -10.12 -12.83
CA LEU A 64 -12.19 -9.57 -12.43
C LEU A 64 -12.14 -9.33 -10.92
N LEU A 65 -13.21 -8.81 -10.32
CA LEU A 65 -13.31 -8.61 -8.87
C LEU A 65 -13.16 -9.93 -8.11
N ALA A 66 -13.65 -11.03 -8.69
CA ALA A 66 -13.62 -12.35 -8.10
C ALA A 66 -12.38 -13.20 -8.45
N ASP A 67 -11.36 -12.65 -9.15
CA ASP A 67 -10.19 -13.41 -9.59
C ASP A 67 -8.95 -13.16 -8.70
N PRO A 68 -8.53 -14.12 -7.84
CA PRO A 68 -7.34 -13.99 -6.99
C PRO A 68 -6.04 -13.89 -7.80
N SER A 69 -6.02 -14.33 -9.08
CA SER A 69 -4.82 -14.32 -9.92
C SER A 69 -4.28 -12.90 -10.17
N ILE A 70 -5.14 -11.87 -10.07
CA ILE A 70 -4.75 -10.44 -10.15
C ILE A 70 -3.69 -10.10 -9.08
N TRP A 71 -3.77 -10.76 -7.93
CA TRP A 71 -2.90 -10.56 -6.77
C TRP A 71 -1.64 -11.46 -6.78
N LEU A 72 -1.66 -12.57 -7.53
CA LEU A 72 -0.50 -13.45 -7.66
C LEU A 72 0.62 -12.81 -8.52
N CYS A 73 0.25 -12.05 -9.54
CA CYS A 73 1.20 -11.38 -10.42
C CYS A 73 2.14 -10.39 -9.68
N HIS A 74 3.45 -10.46 -9.90
CA HIS A 74 4.43 -9.50 -9.34
C HIS A 74 4.63 -8.26 -10.22
N GLN A 75 3.89 -8.12 -11.32
CA GLN A 75 4.10 -7.08 -12.33
C GLN A 75 5.55 -7.09 -12.85
N CYS A 76 6.09 -8.28 -13.14
CA CYS A 76 7.48 -8.48 -13.59
C CYS A 76 7.81 -7.80 -14.92
N GLY A 77 6.82 -7.72 -15.82
CA GLY A 77 7.00 -7.20 -17.17
C GLY A 77 7.46 -8.24 -18.20
N ASP A 78 7.73 -9.49 -17.83
CA ASP A 78 8.07 -10.55 -18.80
C ASP A 78 6.97 -10.70 -19.86
N CYS A 79 5.72 -10.80 -19.41
CA CYS A 79 4.56 -10.83 -20.29
C CYS A 79 4.42 -9.58 -21.19
N THR A 80 4.93 -8.43 -20.76
CA THR A 80 4.97 -7.20 -21.57
C THR A 80 6.08 -7.27 -22.62
N LYS A 81 7.29 -7.68 -22.21
CA LYS A 81 8.48 -7.82 -23.06
C LYS A 81 8.25 -8.77 -24.22
N TYR A 82 7.63 -9.92 -23.97
CA TYR A 82 7.38 -10.94 -25.00
C TYR A 82 6.05 -10.76 -25.75
N CYS A 83 5.27 -9.70 -25.49
CA CYS A 83 3.97 -9.54 -26.13
C CYS A 83 4.12 -9.09 -27.60
N PRO A 84 3.70 -9.90 -28.60
CA PRO A 84 3.85 -9.56 -30.02
C PRO A 84 2.96 -8.39 -30.48
N ARG A 85 1.96 -8.02 -29.68
CA ARG A 85 1.03 -6.90 -29.95
C ARG A 85 1.33 -5.66 -29.12
N ASN A 86 2.37 -5.70 -28.28
CA ASN A 86 2.65 -4.65 -27.31
C ASN A 86 1.39 -4.27 -26.51
N ALA A 87 0.66 -5.28 -26.04
CA ALA A 87 -0.57 -5.13 -25.26
C ALA A 87 -0.31 -4.93 -23.75
N ARG A 88 0.97 -4.96 -23.35
CA ARG A 88 1.50 -4.68 -22.01
C ARG A 88 0.70 -5.31 -20.85
N PRO A 89 0.57 -6.65 -20.78
CA PRO A 89 -0.27 -7.30 -19.76
C PRO A 89 0.13 -6.97 -18.32
N GLY A 90 1.42 -6.72 -18.04
CA GLY A 90 1.87 -6.30 -16.71
C GLY A 90 1.23 -4.98 -16.27
N ASP A 91 1.12 -4.00 -17.17
CA ASP A 91 0.57 -2.67 -16.85
C ASP A 91 -0.97 -2.71 -16.75
N VAL A 92 -1.61 -3.57 -17.56
CA VAL A 92 -3.04 -3.86 -17.41
C VAL A 92 -3.32 -4.50 -16.05
N PHE A 93 -2.51 -5.44 -15.58
CA PHE A 93 -2.66 -6.03 -14.24
C PHE A 93 -2.53 -5.01 -13.11
N ALA A 94 -1.59 -4.06 -13.24
CA ALA A 94 -1.46 -2.97 -12.28
C ALA A 94 -2.74 -2.12 -12.22
N SER A 95 -3.37 -1.89 -13.36
CA SER A 95 -4.61 -1.12 -13.51
C SER A 95 -5.82 -1.89 -12.97
N LEU A 96 -5.87 -3.20 -13.22
CA LEU A 96 -6.88 -4.09 -12.66
C LEU A 96 -6.89 -4.08 -11.13
N ARG A 97 -5.72 -4.05 -10.48
CA ARG A 97 -5.66 -3.92 -9.01
C ARG A 97 -6.28 -2.63 -8.51
N LEU A 98 -6.01 -1.51 -9.18
CA LEU A 98 -6.62 -0.23 -8.80
C LEU A 98 -8.14 -0.25 -8.97
N LEU A 99 -8.64 -0.86 -10.05
CA LEU A 99 -10.07 -1.08 -10.26
C LEU A 99 -10.68 -1.95 -9.14
N VAL A 100 -10.07 -3.11 -8.86
CA VAL A 100 -10.55 -4.04 -7.83
C VAL A 100 -10.57 -3.37 -6.46
N THR A 101 -9.47 -2.72 -6.07
CA THR A 101 -9.37 -1.99 -4.80
C THR A 101 -10.44 -0.89 -4.70
N ARG A 102 -10.69 -0.12 -5.76
CA ARG A 102 -11.72 0.93 -5.78
C ARG A 102 -13.13 0.38 -5.56
N GLU A 103 -13.43 -0.81 -6.07
CA GLU A 103 -14.75 -1.45 -5.91
C GLU A 103 -14.93 -2.12 -4.55
N LEU A 104 -13.83 -2.52 -3.90
CA LEU A 104 -13.85 -3.09 -2.56
C LEU A 104 -14.01 -2.03 -1.45
N LEU A 105 -13.64 -0.78 -1.72
CA LEU A 105 -13.55 0.27 -0.71
C LEU A 105 -14.75 1.24 -0.70
N PRO A 106 -15.13 1.76 0.48
CA PRO A 106 -16.00 2.93 0.59
C PRO A 106 -15.24 4.21 0.19
N PHE A 107 -15.95 5.32 0.01
CA PHE A 107 -15.37 6.64 -0.32
C PHE A 107 -14.52 6.62 -1.60
N LYS A 108 -15.12 6.19 -2.71
CA LYS A 108 -14.45 6.10 -4.03
C LYS A 108 -13.77 7.39 -4.49
N PHE A 109 -14.19 8.55 -3.99
CA PHE A 109 -13.55 9.83 -4.27
C PHE A 109 -12.11 9.91 -3.75
N LEU A 110 -11.78 9.28 -2.61
CA LEU A 110 -10.40 9.23 -2.11
C LEU A 110 -9.51 8.43 -3.05
N ASN A 111 -10.01 7.31 -3.58
CA ASN A 111 -9.32 6.57 -4.63
C ASN A 111 -9.06 7.48 -5.84
N THR A 112 -10.03 8.29 -6.28
CA THR A 112 -9.81 9.24 -7.37
C THR A 112 -8.68 10.22 -7.06
N PHE A 113 -8.64 10.83 -5.87
CA PHE A 113 -7.60 11.79 -5.50
C PHE A 113 -6.20 11.17 -5.47
N PHE A 114 -6.04 9.97 -4.92
CA PHE A 114 -4.74 9.29 -4.87
C PHE A 114 -4.23 8.81 -6.24
N ASN A 115 -5.12 8.71 -7.24
CA ASN A 115 -4.77 8.17 -8.55
C ASN A 115 -4.78 9.22 -9.68
N HIS A 116 -4.97 10.51 -9.37
CA HIS A 116 -4.87 11.63 -10.32
C HIS A 116 -4.06 12.79 -9.77
N SER A 117 -3.29 13.47 -10.63
CA SER A 117 -2.38 14.57 -10.23
C SER A 117 -3.05 15.75 -9.55
N TRP A 118 -4.27 16.11 -9.97
CA TRP A 118 -5.04 17.19 -9.37
C TRP A 118 -5.56 16.86 -7.96
N GLY A 119 -5.53 15.59 -7.55
CA GLY A 119 -5.94 15.18 -6.22
C GLY A 119 -4.93 15.52 -5.13
N LEU A 120 -3.64 15.67 -5.48
CA LEU A 120 -2.57 15.92 -4.49
C LEU A 120 -2.78 17.21 -3.67
N PRO A 121 -3.08 18.39 -4.25
CA PRO A 121 -3.37 19.59 -3.47
C PRO A 121 -4.55 19.39 -2.51
N ILE A 122 -5.60 18.68 -2.93
CA ILE A 122 -6.78 18.42 -2.10
C ILE A 122 -6.42 17.51 -0.92
N LEU A 123 -5.63 16.45 -1.17
CA LEU A 123 -5.15 15.56 -0.13
C LEU A 123 -4.29 16.29 0.91
N ILE A 124 -3.39 17.17 0.45
CA ILE A 124 -2.59 18.02 1.35
C ILE A 124 -3.49 18.93 2.19
N LEU A 125 -4.52 19.55 1.59
CA LEU A 125 -5.47 20.38 2.32
C LEU A 125 -6.29 19.58 3.35
N ILE A 126 -6.71 18.36 3.03
CA ILE A 126 -7.38 17.45 3.99
C ILE A 126 -6.45 17.15 5.16
N ALA A 127 -5.21 16.75 4.89
CA ALA A 127 -4.23 16.45 5.93
C ALA A 127 -3.92 17.68 6.80
N LEU A 128 -3.62 18.82 6.16
CA LEU A 128 -3.28 20.06 6.83
C LEU A 128 -4.45 20.58 7.67
N SER A 129 -5.67 20.61 7.13
CA SER A 129 -6.86 21.08 7.86
C SER A 129 -7.12 20.25 9.11
N TYR A 130 -7.01 18.92 9.03
CA TYR A 130 -7.20 18.06 10.18
C TYR A 130 -6.08 18.21 11.21
N ILE A 131 -4.81 18.24 10.77
CA ILE A 131 -3.67 18.46 11.68
C ILE A 131 -3.81 19.80 12.38
N LEU A 132 -4.07 20.89 11.65
CA LEU A 132 -4.22 22.23 12.24
C LEU A 132 -5.42 22.33 13.18
N LEU A 133 -6.55 21.69 12.85
CA LEU A 133 -7.71 21.65 13.74
C LEU A 133 -7.34 21.00 15.09
N VAL A 134 -6.63 19.88 15.06
CA VAL A 134 -6.18 19.21 16.30
C VAL A 134 -5.13 20.06 17.01
N THR A 135 -4.19 20.69 16.28
CA THR A 135 -3.22 21.62 16.86
C THR A 135 -3.91 22.78 17.60
N LEU A 136 -4.93 23.39 17.01
CA LEU A 136 -5.68 24.48 17.64
C LEU A 136 -6.26 24.08 18.99
N VAL A 137 -6.78 22.85 19.09
CA VAL A 137 -7.36 22.32 20.32
C VAL A 137 -6.27 21.99 21.35
N THR A 138 -5.23 21.25 20.95
CA THR A 138 -4.22 20.76 21.91
C THR A 138 -3.22 21.83 22.34
N PHE A 139 -2.95 22.83 21.50
CA PHE A 139 -2.07 23.97 21.82
C PHE A 139 -2.84 25.18 22.35
N GLN A 140 -4.16 25.08 22.55
CA GLN A 140 -5.03 26.17 23.05
C GLN A 140 -4.98 27.44 22.17
N GLY A 141 -4.82 27.24 20.86
CA GLY A 141 -4.60 28.31 19.89
C GLY A 141 -3.65 27.88 18.77
N LEU A 142 -3.37 28.79 17.84
CA LEU A 142 -2.41 28.54 16.77
C LEU A 142 -1.01 28.90 17.27
N PRO A 143 -0.10 27.92 17.46
CA PRO A 143 1.25 28.22 17.90
C PRO A 143 2.04 28.92 16.78
N ASN A 144 3.07 29.67 17.16
CA ASN A 144 4.08 30.14 16.21
C ASN A 144 4.93 28.94 15.74
N PHE A 145 4.80 28.56 14.48
CA PHE A 145 5.55 27.45 13.86
C PHE A 145 7.01 27.78 13.53
N LEU A 146 7.41 29.04 13.67
CA LEU A 146 8.79 29.53 13.52
C LEU A 146 9.51 29.67 14.87
N ASP A 147 8.96 29.11 15.92
CA ASP A 147 9.55 29.08 17.26
C ASP A 147 9.39 27.68 17.83
N ALA A 148 10.51 26.98 18.00
CA ALA A 148 10.53 25.61 18.48
C ALA A 148 9.99 25.45 19.91
N THR A 149 10.06 26.51 20.72
CA THR A 149 9.53 26.54 22.10
C THR A 149 8.02 26.72 22.11
N SER A 150 7.44 27.30 21.05
CA SER A 150 6.00 27.39 20.83
C SER A 150 5.46 26.12 20.16
N PHE A 151 6.14 25.61 19.13
CA PHE A 151 5.83 24.32 18.49
C PHE A 151 7.10 23.66 17.92
N PRO A 152 7.38 22.38 18.21
CA PRO A 152 6.52 21.43 18.93
C PRO A 152 6.83 21.30 20.44
N TYR A 153 7.79 22.05 21.00
CA TYR A 153 8.32 21.83 22.36
C TYR A 153 7.76 22.81 23.41
N ASN A 154 6.46 23.08 23.37
CA ASN A 154 5.82 23.89 24.42
C ASN A 154 5.74 23.19 25.78
N GLU A 155 5.38 23.98 26.79
CA GLU A 155 5.23 23.53 28.18
C GLU A 155 3.77 23.19 28.55
N ILE A 156 2.90 22.95 27.56
CA ILE A 156 1.51 22.57 27.81
C ILE A 156 1.43 21.04 28.01
N TYR A 157 0.84 20.61 29.12
CA TYR A 157 0.66 19.19 29.47
C TYR A 157 -0.80 18.89 29.80
N TYR A 158 -1.23 17.68 29.45
CA TYR A 158 -2.56 17.15 29.71
C TYR A 158 -2.46 15.89 30.56
N LYS A 159 -3.18 15.88 31.69
CA LYS A 159 -3.27 14.71 32.56
C LYS A 159 -4.43 13.82 32.14
N ILE A 160 -4.13 12.62 31.67
CA ILE A 160 -5.12 11.60 31.29
C ILE A 160 -4.92 10.38 32.19
N GLY A 161 -5.76 10.26 33.22
CA GLY A 161 -5.60 9.22 34.23
C GLY A 161 -4.28 9.38 35.00
N PHE A 162 -3.38 8.39 34.87
CA PHE A 162 -2.07 8.37 35.52
C PHE A 162 -0.92 8.84 34.60
N ILE A 163 -1.22 9.28 33.37
CA ILE A 163 -0.22 9.67 32.37
C ILE A 163 -0.30 11.18 32.13
N ASP A 164 0.85 11.85 32.12
CA ASP A 164 0.99 13.25 31.74
C ASP A 164 1.53 13.34 30.30
N LEU A 165 0.75 13.89 29.37
CA LEU A 165 1.13 13.98 27.96
C LEU A 165 1.41 15.42 27.56
N PRO A 166 2.59 15.73 26.98
CA PRO A 166 2.82 17.01 26.33
C PRO A 166 1.81 17.24 25.20
N ALA A 167 1.41 18.49 24.95
CA ALA A 167 0.44 18.84 23.91
C ALA A 167 0.79 18.27 22.53
N ARG A 168 2.07 18.22 22.17
CA ARG A 168 2.54 17.59 20.92
C ARG A 168 2.20 16.10 20.83
N VAL A 169 2.32 15.35 21.94
CA VAL A 169 2.10 13.90 21.95
C VAL A 169 0.62 13.63 21.81
N LEU A 170 -0.20 14.31 22.63
CA LEU A 170 -1.65 14.24 22.52
C LEU A 170 -2.16 14.62 21.12
N MET A 171 -1.57 15.63 20.48
CA MET A 171 -1.90 16.02 19.10
C MET A 171 -1.62 14.89 18.10
N ILE A 172 -0.45 14.25 18.19
CA ILE A 172 -0.07 13.13 17.34
C ILE A 172 -1.02 11.95 17.56
N ASP A 173 -1.34 11.62 18.81
CA ASP A 173 -2.22 10.50 19.13
C ASP A 173 -3.61 10.70 18.57
N ILE A 174 -4.21 11.88 18.81
CA ILE A 174 -5.53 12.20 18.26
C ILE A 174 -5.52 12.10 16.73
N VAL A 175 -4.49 12.62 16.07
CA VAL A 175 -4.40 12.59 14.60
C VAL A 175 -4.20 11.18 14.06
N PHE A 176 -3.20 10.45 14.57
CA PHE A 176 -2.74 9.21 13.96
C PHE A 176 -3.44 7.97 14.48
N LEU A 177 -3.91 7.93 15.74
CA LEU A 177 -4.71 6.80 16.23
C LEU A 177 -6.10 6.80 15.60
N SER A 178 -6.74 7.97 15.44
CA SER A 178 -8.02 8.06 14.75
C SER A 178 -7.89 7.70 13.25
N LEU A 179 -6.83 8.19 12.59
CA LEU A 179 -6.54 7.83 11.20
C LEU A 179 -6.23 6.33 11.05
N ALA A 180 -5.42 5.76 11.94
CA ALA A 180 -5.10 4.34 11.93
C ALA A 180 -6.35 3.49 12.15
N ALA A 181 -7.22 3.85 13.11
CA ALA A 181 -8.49 3.18 13.34
C ALA A 181 -9.38 3.24 12.09
N PHE A 182 -9.52 4.42 11.47
CA PHE A 182 -10.26 4.59 10.22
C PHE A 182 -9.74 3.67 9.10
N VAL A 183 -8.42 3.65 8.88
CA VAL A 183 -7.77 2.79 7.87
C VAL A 183 -7.97 1.31 8.18
N ILE A 184 -7.78 0.88 9.43
CA ILE A 184 -7.94 -0.52 9.85
C ILE A 184 -9.37 -1.00 9.61
N ILE A 185 -10.37 -0.22 10.03
CA ILE A 185 -11.78 -0.57 9.86
C ILE A 185 -12.13 -0.71 8.37
N ILE A 186 -11.71 0.25 7.54
CA ILE A 186 -11.95 0.21 6.10
C ILE A 186 -11.27 -1.00 5.45
N MET A 187 -10.02 -1.27 5.80
CA MET A 187 -9.29 -2.40 5.25
C MET A 187 -9.87 -3.75 5.70
N ALA A 188 -10.28 -3.88 6.95
CA ALA A 188 -10.95 -5.09 7.46
C ALA A 188 -12.25 -5.37 6.69
N ASN A 189 -13.07 -4.33 6.46
CA ASN A 189 -14.30 -4.45 5.67
C ASN A 189 -14.00 -4.82 4.21
N ALA A 190 -12.98 -4.22 3.60
CA ALA A 190 -12.59 -4.54 2.21
C ALA A 190 -12.06 -5.96 2.05
N VAL A 191 -11.25 -6.45 3.01
CA VAL A 191 -10.77 -7.84 3.05
C VAL A 191 -11.93 -8.80 3.24
N SER A 192 -12.86 -8.51 4.14
CA SER A 192 -14.07 -9.32 4.35
C SER A 192 -14.91 -9.40 3.06
N LYS A 193 -15.15 -8.27 2.40
CA LYS A 193 -15.87 -8.21 1.12
C LYS A 193 -15.16 -9.01 0.03
N MET A 194 -13.85 -8.87 -0.11
CA MET A 194 -13.04 -9.63 -1.07
C MET A 194 -13.12 -11.14 -0.80
N TRP A 195 -12.96 -11.55 0.46
CA TRP A 195 -13.02 -12.94 0.85
C TRP A 195 -14.37 -13.59 0.54
N ASN A 196 -15.47 -12.91 0.92
CA ASN A 196 -16.82 -13.40 0.64
C ASN A 196 -17.10 -13.47 -0.86
N THR A 197 -16.65 -12.47 -1.63
CA THR A 197 -16.76 -12.48 -3.10
C THR A 197 -16.10 -13.71 -3.70
N TYR A 198 -14.93 -14.11 -3.18
CA TYR A 198 -14.24 -15.31 -3.64
C TYR A 198 -14.96 -16.60 -3.22
N LEU A 199 -15.42 -16.71 -1.97
CA LEU A 199 -16.19 -17.87 -1.52
C LEU A 199 -17.42 -18.12 -2.38
N ASP A 200 -18.14 -17.06 -2.74
CA ASP A 200 -19.36 -17.15 -3.54
C ASP A 200 -19.04 -17.45 -5.00
N TYR A 201 -18.05 -16.78 -5.60
CA TYR A 201 -17.67 -17.01 -6.99
C TYR A 201 -17.16 -18.43 -7.26
N TYR A 202 -16.39 -18.99 -6.32
CA TYR A 202 -15.88 -20.36 -6.40
C TYR A 202 -16.86 -21.41 -5.85
N ASN A 203 -18.07 -21.00 -5.46
CA ASN A 203 -19.13 -21.88 -4.92
C ASN A 203 -18.64 -22.78 -3.78
N ILE A 204 -17.86 -22.21 -2.84
CA ILE A 204 -17.28 -22.97 -1.75
C ILE A 204 -18.39 -23.46 -0.79
N PRO A 205 -18.54 -24.79 -0.57
CA PRO A 205 -19.59 -25.34 0.29
C PRO A 205 -19.43 -24.90 1.75
N GLN A 206 -20.53 -24.78 2.47
CA GLN A 206 -20.55 -24.31 3.86
C GLN A 206 -19.62 -25.12 4.78
N ALA A 207 -19.51 -26.44 4.56
CA ALA A 207 -18.64 -27.33 5.32
C ALA A 207 -17.14 -26.96 5.25
N TYR A 208 -16.72 -26.25 4.19
CA TYR A 208 -15.34 -25.82 3.97
C TYR A 208 -15.11 -24.35 4.30
N ARG A 209 -16.14 -23.59 4.71
CA ARG A 209 -16.01 -22.18 5.10
C ARG A 209 -15.50 -22.08 6.54
N TYR A 210 -14.18 -22.18 6.70
CA TYR A 210 -13.52 -22.17 8.01
C TYR A 210 -13.62 -20.81 8.71
N GLY A 211 -13.57 -20.86 10.05
CA GLY A 211 -13.47 -19.65 10.88
C GLY A 211 -12.13 -18.94 10.73
N LEU A 212 -12.11 -17.64 11.10
CA LEU A 212 -10.94 -16.78 10.95
C LEU A 212 -9.69 -17.37 11.62
N GLY A 213 -9.82 -17.94 12.83
CA GLY A 213 -8.69 -18.53 13.56
C GLY A 213 -7.97 -19.63 12.75
N THR A 214 -8.72 -20.54 12.14
CA THR A 214 -8.17 -21.62 11.29
C THR A 214 -7.53 -21.07 10.03
N ILE A 215 -8.14 -20.03 9.42
CA ILE A 215 -7.57 -19.40 8.22
C ILE A 215 -6.21 -18.76 8.55
N LEU A 216 -6.15 -18.04 9.67
CA LEU A 216 -4.93 -17.37 10.12
C LEU A 216 -3.83 -18.38 10.49
N SER A 217 -4.14 -19.43 11.25
CA SER A 217 -3.12 -20.40 11.67
C SER A 217 -2.56 -21.21 10.50
N ASN A 218 -3.41 -21.62 9.56
CA ASN A 218 -3.04 -22.60 8.55
C ASN A 218 -2.52 -21.97 7.25
N TYR A 219 -2.99 -20.77 6.89
CA TYR A 219 -2.68 -20.17 5.58
C TYR A 219 -2.00 -18.80 5.67
N LEU A 220 -2.24 -18.00 6.70
CA LEU A 220 -1.58 -16.68 6.83
C LEU A 220 -0.08 -16.82 7.12
N ILE A 221 0.32 -17.70 8.05
CA ILE A 221 1.74 -17.86 8.39
C ILE A 221 2.56 -18.31 7.16
N PRO A 222 2.16 -19.33 6.38
CA PRO A 222 2.83 -19.66 5.13
C PRO A 222 2.88 -18.49 4.14
N ALA A 223 1.78 -17.75 3.97
CA ALA A 223 1.73 -16.59 3.08
C ALA A 223 2.73 -15.49 3.51
N ILE A 224 2.82 -15.19 4.80
CA ILE A 224 3.78 -14.21 5.34
C ILE A 224 5.22 -14.68 5.08
N LYS A 225 5.54 -15.95 5.35
CA LYS A 225 6.87 -16.52 5.08
C LYS A 225 7.26 -16.37 3.60
N GLU A 226 6.31 -16.65 2.70
CA GLU A 226 6.52 -16.48 1.26
C GLU A 226 6.79 -15.01 0.88
N ILE A 227 5.99 -14.07 1.41
CA ILE A 227 6.11 -12.63 1.16
C ILE A 227 7.47 -12.10 1.64
N LEU A 228 7.89 -12.46 2.85
CA LEU A 228 9.15 -12.00 3.43
C LEU A 228 10.36 -12.54 2.66
N ASN A 229 10.32 -13.81 2.23
CA ASN A 229 11.43 -14.42 1.50
C ASN A 229 11.62 -13.88 0.08
N HIS A 230 10.62 -13.22 -0.52
CA HIS A 230 10.67 -12.68 -1.89
C HIS A 230 11.00 -13.73 -2.99
N SER A 231 10.90 -15.04 -2.70
CA SER A 231 11.35 -16.11 -3.60
C SER A 231 10.65 -16.11 -4.96
N ARG A 232 9.33 -15.83 -5.01
CA ARG A 232 8.59 -15.69 -6.28
C ARG A 232 8.90 -14.40 -7.03
N PHE A 233 9.30 -13.35 -6.30
CA PHE A 233 9.69 -12.08 -6.90
C PHE A 233 11.01 -12.24 -7.68
N GLU A 234 11.94 -13.06 -7.19
CA GLU A 234 13.24 -13.31 -7.83
C GLU A 234 13.13 -14.18 -9.09
N LYS A 235 12.09 -15.02 -9.20
CA LYS A 235 11.81 -15.82 -10.41
C LYS A 235 11.44 -14.96 -11.63
N CYS A 236 11.12 -13.69 -11.42
CA CYS A 236 10.65 -12.77 -12.45
C CYS A 236 11.82 -12.05 -13.15
N GLY A 237 11.99 -12.26 -14.46
CA GLY A 237 13.24 -11.96 -15.16
C GLY A 237 13.43 -10.51 -15.61
N ALA A 238 12.48 -9.95 -16.35
CA ALA A 238 12.63 -8.68 -17.07
C ALA A 238 12.92 -7.47 -16.18
N ASN A 239 12.50 -7.51 -14.92
CA ASN A 239 12.72 -6.44 -13.95
C ASN A 239 13.13 -7.00 -12.58
N SER A 240 14.05 -7.97 -12.58
CA SER A 240 14.63 -8.59 -11.37
C SER A 240 15.36 -7.56 -10.48
N TRP A 241 15.86 -6.47 -11.07
CA TRP A 241 16.49 -5.35 -10.37
C TRP A 241 15.63 -4.76 -9.22
N ARG A 242 14.30 -4.92 -9.27
CA ARG A 242 13.38 -4.43 -8.23
C ARG A 242 13.43 -5.23 -6.93
N ALA A 243 13.91 -6.47 -6.96
CA ALA A 243 13.79 -7.39 -5.83
C ALA A 243 14.48 -6.83 -4.58
N ASN A 244 15.76 -6.47 -4.70
CA ASN A 244 16.54 -5.93 -3.60
C ASN A 244 16.00 -4.58 -3.06
N PRO A 245 15.79 -3.53 -3.87
CA PRO A 245 15.31 -2.25 -3.35
C PRO A 245 13.89 -2.36 -2.78
N HIS A 246 13.01 -3.20 -3.34
CA HIS A 246 11.71 -3.49 -2.74
C HIS A 246 11.82 -4.19 -1.39
N LYS A 247 12.71 -5.19 -1.27
CA LYS A 247 12.98 -5.90 -0.02
C LYS A 247 13.50 -4.95 1.07
N MET A 248 14.46 -4.09 0.74
CA MET A 248 14.98 -3.06 1.65
C MET A 248 13.89 -2.08 2.08
N LEU A 249 13.03 -1.66 1.14
CA LEU A 249 11.90 -0.80 1.45
C LEU A 249 10.93 -1.45 2.45
N LEU A 250 10.57 -2.73 2.24
CA LEU A 250 9.70 -3.48 3.15
C LEU A 250 10.30 -3.57 4.56
N PHE A 251 11.57 -3.97 4.68
CA PHE A 251 12.23 -4.05 5.98
C PHE A 251 12.40 -2.68 6.63
N GLY A 252 12.63 -1.63 5.85
CA GLY A 252 12.60 -0.24 6.33
C GLY A 252 11.27 0.11 6.99
N PHE A 253 10.14 -0.20 6.36
CA PHE A 253 8.81 0.00 6.96
C PHE A 253 8.61 -0.83 8.23
N ILE A 254 9.02 -2.09 8.25
CA ILE A 254 8.90 -2.96 9.44
C ILE A 254 9.69 -2.37 10.61
N VAL A 255 10.95 -2.00 10.39
CA VAL A 255 11.81 -1.43 11.44
C VAL A 255 11.25 -0.09 11.93
N LEU A 256 10.77 0.78 11.03
CA LEU A 256 10.15 2.06 11.41
C LEU A 256 8.85 1.87 12.17
N PHE A 257 8.02 0.89 11.79
CA PHE A 257 6.79 0.56 12.52
C PHE A 257 7.10 0.07 13.93
N ILE A 258 8.08 -0.82 14.09
CA ILE A 258 8.54 -1.28 15.42
C ILE A 258 9.10 -0.09 16.23
N THR A 259 9.86 0.79 15.59
CA THR A 259 10.41 2.00 16.23
C THR A 259 9.28 2.88 16.78
N THR A 260 8.29 3.21 15.96
CA THR A 260 7.15 4.04 16.38
C THR A 260 6.28 3.35 17.43
N GLY A 261 6.01 2.04 17.29
CA GLY A 261 5.26 1.28 18.29
C GLY A 261 5.99 1.21 19.65
N THR A 262 7.32 1.11 19.63
CA THR A 262 8.13 1.17 20.85
C THR A 262 8.06 2.56 21.48
N VAL A 263 8.15 3.64 20.68
CA VAL A 263 7.96 5.00 21.19
C VAL A 263 6.59 5.14 21.83
N PHE A 264 5.53 4.68 21.17
CA PHE A 264 4.17 4.73 21.69
C PHE A 264 4.04 4.02 23.05
N VAL A 265 4.55 2.78 23.17
CA VAL A 265 4.50 2.06 24.45
C VAL A 265 5.28 2.79 25.55
N PHE A 266 6.48 3.28 25.25
CA PHE A 266 7.36 3.86 26.26
C PHE A 266 6.91 5.28 26.66
N ALA A 267 6.60 6.14 25.70
CA ALA A 267 6.20 7.52 25.98
C ALA A 267 4.76 7.62 26.48
N ASP A 268 3.84 6.85 25.90
CA ASP A 268 2.41 7.03 26.10
C ASP A 268 1.84 6.07 27.15
N LEU A 269 2.40 4.87 27.33
CA LEU A 269 1.90 3.92 28.34
C LEU A 269 2.77 3.88 29.61
N LEU A 270 4.08 4.14 29.48
CA LEU A 270 5.03 4.06 30.60
C LEU A 270 5.52 5.43 31.08
N GLY A 271 5.13 6.52 30.43
CA GLY A 271 5.48 7.89 30.84
C GLY A 271 6.95 8.29 30.62
N MET A 272 7.70 7.56 29.80
CA MET A 272 9.08 7.92 29.46
C MET A 272 9.10 9.01 28.38
N HIS A 273 8.99 10.27 28.83
CA HIS A 273 8.83 11.41 27.94
C HIS A 273 9.97 11.57 26.92
N THR A 274 9.57 11.92 25.70
CA THR A 274 10.44 12.32 24.60
C THR A 274 10.70 13.84 24.70
N PRO A 275 11.85 14.36 24.22
CA PRO A 275 12.71 13.73 23.24
C PRO A 275 13.93 12.98 23.82
N TRP A 276 14.10 11.72 23.43
CA TRP A 276 15.31 10.96 23.73
C TRP A 276 16.51 11.44 22.92
N ASN A 277 17.71 11.22 23.46
CA ASN A 277 18.97 11.59 22.84
C ASN A 277 19.14 10.85 21.49
N PRO A 278 19.37 11.57 20.38
CA PRO A 278 19.46 10.98 19.05
C PRO A 278 20.65 10.02 18.87
N PHE A 279 21.72 10.14 19.65
CA PHE A 279 22.97 9.41 19.45
C PHE A 279 23.16 8.23 20.41
N THR A 280 22.45 8.21 21.54
CA THR A 280 22.68 7.18 22.59
C THR A 280 21.50 6.23 22.77
N HIS A 281 20.29 6.61 22.35
CA HIS A 281 19.11 5.79 22.62
C HIS A 281 18.91 4.72 21.53
N PRO A 282 18.79 3.42 21.88
CA PRO A 282 18.73 2.33 20.90
C PRO A 282 17.54 2.45 19.93
N VAL A 283 16.38 2.92 20.41
CA VAL A 283 15.21 3.15 19.54
C VAL A 283 15.49 4.22 18.47
N LYS A 284 16.37 5.19 18.73
CA LYS A 284 16.76 6.18 17.71
C LYS A 284 17.64 5.55 16.64
N TRP A 285 18.57 4.66 17.01
CA TRP A 285 19.36 3.90 16.04
C TRP A 285 18.49 3.00 15.17
N MET A 286 17.49 2.33 15.75
CA MET A 286 16.49 1.58 14.97
C MET A 286 15.78 2.49 13.96
N GLY A 287 15.35 3.69 14.38
CA GLY A 287 14.77 4.69 13.51
C GLY A 287 15.67 5.08 12.34
N TYR A 288 16.97 5.29 12.59
CA TYR A 288 17.93 5.62 11.52
C TYR A 288 18.16 4.47 10.56
N ILE A 289 18.33 3.24 11.07
CA ILE A 289 18.50 2.06 10.23
C ILE A 289 17.26 1.87 9.35
N GLY A 290 16.06 1.94 9.94
CA GLY A 290 14.79 1.83 9.20
C GLY A 290 14.64 2.94 8.15
N GLY A 291 14.98 4.18 8.50
CA GLY A 291 14.94 5.32 7.59
C GLY A 291 15.93 5.20 6.43
N LEU A 292 17.16 4.76 6.68
CA LEU A 292 18.18 4.54 5.65
C LEU A 292 17.78 3.41 4.70
N LEU A 293 17.23 2.31 5.22
CA LEU A 293 16.69 1.22 4.41
C LEU A 293 15.51 1.68 3.53
N LEU A 294 14.60 2.50 4.09
CA LEU A 294 13.49 3.10 3.36
C LEU A 294 13.98 4.00 2.22
N LEU A 295 14.94 4.89 2.49
CA LEU A 295 15.53 5.79 1.49
C LEU A 295 16.28 5.02 0.40
N TYR A 296 17.13 4.06 0.78
CA TYR A 296 17.84 3.20 -0.17
C TYR A 296 16.84 2.45 -1.07
N GLY A 297 15.81 1.85 -0.47
CA GLY A 297 14.80 1.10 -1.20
C GLY A 297 14.02 1.97 -2.18
N VAL A 298 13.50 3.12 -1.75
CA VAL A 298 12.69 3.99 -2.62
C VAL A 298 13.53 4.67 -3.71
N ILE A 299 14.76 5.12 -3.41
CA ILE A 299 15.67 5.70 -4.41
C ILE A 299 16.06 4.64 -5.44
N GLY A 300 16.36 3.41 -5.01
CA GLY A 300 16.64 2.30 -5.90
C GLY A 300 15.46 1.96 -6.81
N LEU A 301 14.23 1.99 -6.27
CA LEU A 301 13.00 1.78 -7.05
C LEU A 301 12.75 2.88 -8.08
N ILE A 302 12.94 4.15 -7.72
CA ILE A 302 12.78 5.29 -8.64
C ILE A 302 13.83 5.20 -9.76
N SER A 303 15.11 5.04 -9.41
CA SER A 303 16.21 4.99 -10.38
C SER A 303 16.08 3.82 -11.35
N GLY A 304 15.82 2.61 -10.85
CA GLY A 304 15.66 1.45 -11.72
C GLY A 304 14.38 1.52 -12.57
N ARG A 305 13.31 2.17 -12.08
CA ARG A 305 12.08 2.36 -12.86
C ARG A 305 12.33 3.31 -14.02
N ASN A 306 13.06 4.40 -13.79
CA ASN A 306 13.43 5.33 -14.87
C ASN A 306 14.23 4.60 -15.96
N ARG A 307 15.17 3.73 -15.58
CA ARG A 307 15.89 2.87 -16.53
C ARG A 307 14.96 1.90 -17.27
N ALA A 308 14.06 1.21 -16.59
CA ALA A 308 13.12 0.28 -17.20
C ALA A 308 12.15 0.95 -18.20
N VAL A 309 11.79 2.21 -17.95
CA VAL A 309 11.01 3.03 -18.90
C VAL A 309 11.83 3.33 -20.16
N LEU A 310 13.11 3.69 -20.02
CA LEU A 310 14.01 3.93 -21.16
C LEU A 310 14.22 2.66 -22.01
N GLU A 311 14.26 1.49 -21.36
CA GLU A 311 14.36 0.18 -22.01
C GLU A 311 12.99 -0.34 -22.53
N ASN A 312 11.93 0.46 -22.45
CA ASN A 312 10.55 0.15 -22.86
C ASN A 312 9.95 -1.13 -22.23
N SER A 313 10.55 -1.65 -21.16
CA SER A 313 10.09 -2.85 -20.46
C SER A 313 8.96 -2.57 -19.49
N LEU A 314 8.75 -1.29 -19.12
CA LEU A 314 7.75 -0.86 -18.15
C LEU A 314 7.24 0.57 -18.47
N LYS A 315 6.02 0.90 -18.04
CA LYS A 315 5.44 2.25 -18.10
C LYS A 315 5.19 2.74 -16.68
N THR A 316 5.30 4.05 -16.50
CA THR A 316 5.00 4.69 -15.22
C THR A 316 3.70 5.47 -15.35
N SER A 317 2.72 5.14 -14.52
CA SER A 317 1.50 5.94 -14.37
C SER A 317 1.60 6.84 -13.14
N TYR A 318 0.73 7.85 -13.03
CA TYR A 318 0.70 8.74 -11.87
C TYR A 318 0.64 7.98 -10.53
N PRO A 319 -0.23 6.95 -10.35
CA PRO A 319 -0.25 6.14 -9.13
C PRO A 319 1.08 5.47 -8.76
N ASP A 320 1.93 5.13 -9.75
CA ASP A 320 3.27 4.60 -9.47
C ASP A 320 4.17 5.68 -8.89
N SER A 321 4.22 6.84 -9.56
CA SER A 321 5.08 7.96 -9.17
C SER A 321 4.67 8.53 -7.83
N PHE A 322 3.36 8.75 -7.61
CA PHE A 322 2.83 9.34 -6.40
C PHE A 322 3.32 8.62 -5.15
N LEU A 323 3.16 7.29 -5.10
CA LEU A 323 3.54 6.51 -3.92
C LEU A 323 5.04 6.53 -3.67
N LEU A 324 5.87 6.40 -4.73
CA LEU A 324 7.33 6.43 -4.58
C LEU A 324 7.82 7.79 -4.08
N TRP A 325 7.30 8.89 -4.62
CA TRP A 325 7.66 10.23 -4.16
C TRP A 325 7.15 10.53 -2.75
N LEU A 326 5.96 10.07 -2.40
CA LEU A 326 5.42 10.21 -1.04
C LEU A 326 6.32 9.50 -0.01
N ILE A 327 6.73 8.27 -0.29
CA ILE A 327 7.64 7.50 0.57
C ILE A 327 9.00 8.19 0.68
N LEU A 328 9.55 8.70 -0.43
CA LEU A 328 10.80 9.46 -0.40
C LEU A 328 10.66 10.70 0.50
N LEU A 329 9.56 11.45 0.36
CA LEU A 329 9.29 12.63 1.18
C LEU A 329 9.15 12.30 2.67
N VAL A 330 8.50 11.18 3.03
CA VAL A 330 8.43 10.71 4.42
C VAL A 330 9.84 10.46 4.98
N GLY A 331 10.70 9.78 4.23
CA GLY A 331 12.08 9.54 4.64
C GLY A 331 12.91 10.83 4.77
N VAL A 332 12.86 11.70 3.76
CA VAL A 332 13.62 12.97 3.72
C VAL A 332 13.17 13.91 4.83
N THR A 333 11.86 14.09 5.03
CA THR A 333 11.34 14.94 6.11
C THR A 333 11.64 14.36 7.49
N GLY A 334 11.63 13.03 7.65
CA GLY A 334 11.99 12.36 8.89
C GLY A 334 13.44 12.62 9.33
N PHE A 335 14.41 12.46 8.40
CA PHE A 335 15.80 12.86 8.67
C PHE A 335 15.96 14.38 8.77
N GLY A 336 15.16 15.15 8.03
CA GLY A 336 15.09 16.60 8.11
C GLY A 336 14.82 17.09 9.53
N ILE A 337 13.90 16.45 10.26
CA ILE A 337 13.65 16.78 11.68
C ILE A 337 14.92 16.65 12.53
N VAL A 338 15.73 15.60 12.30
CA VAL A 338 16.99 15.39 13.05
C VAL A 338 17.96 16.54 12.78
N VAL A 339 18.12 16.93 11.52
CA VAL A 339 19.01 18.02 11.11
C VAL A 339 18.56 19.36 11.70
N PHE A 340 17.29 19.71 11.53
CA PHE A 340 16.74 21.00 11.95
C PHE A 340 16.76 21.15 13.47
N ARG A 341 16.49 20.05 14.21
CA ARG A 341 16.55 20.05 15.66
C ARG A 341 17.98 20.19 16.21
N THR A 342 19.00 19.73 15.47
CA THR A 342 20.38 19.65 15.98
C THR A 342 21.19 20.91 15.65
N LEU A 343 20.92 21.55 14.51
CA LEU A 343 21.65 22.74 14.08
C LEU A 343 21.05 24.01 14.70
N PRO A 344 21.80 24.79 15.51
CA PRO A 344 21.26 25.98 16.20
C PRO A 344 20.60 26.99 15.26
N MET A 345 21.18 27.20 14.07
CA MET A 345 20.66 28.12 13.05
C MET A 345 19.33 27.69 12.42
N LEU A 346 18.97 26.41 12.49
CA LEU A 346 17.72 25.86 11.94
C LEU A 346 16.70 25.50 13.01
N TYR A 347 17.07 25.58 14.29
CA TYR A 347 16.27 25.08 15.40
C TYR A 347 14.84 25.62 15.39
N ASN A 348 14.69 26.92 15.18
CA ASN A 348 13.39 27.61 15.12
C ASN A 348 12.52 27.22 13.92
N LEU A 349 13.10 26.61 12.87
CA LEU A 349 12.37 26.07 11.73
C LEU A 349 11.93 24.61 11.93
N THR A 350 12.24 24.00 13.09
CA THR A 350 11.86 22.62 13.40
C THR A 350 10.34 22.41 13.28
N GLY A 351 9.53 23.41 13.66
CA GLY A 351 8.08 23.33 13.54
C GLY A 351 7.57 23.11 12.11
N LEU A 352 8.17 23.80 11.14
CA LEU A 352 7.79 23.68 9.72
C LEU A 352 8.10 22.28 9.16
N ILE A 353 9.32 21.77 9.39
CA ILE A 353 9.69 20.44 8.91
C ILE A 353 8.90 19.35 9.63
N TYR A 354 8.52 19.59 10.89
CA TYR A 354 7.66 18.71 11.65
C TYR A 354 6.26 18.61 11.03
N ILE A 355 5.60 19.74 10.73
CA ILE A 355 4.30 19.73 10.02
C ILE A 355 4.42 19.04 8.66
N ALA A 356 5.47 19.36 7.89
CA ALA A 356 5.69 18.71 6.59
C ALA A 356 5.79 17.19 6.73
N HIS A 357 6.53 16.70 7.74
CA HIS A 357 6.60 15.28 8.04
C HIS A 357 5.23 14.71 8.42
N LEU A 358 4.49 15.34 9.33
CA LEU A 358 3.16 14.87 9.74
C LEU A 358 2.18 14.80 8.55
N ILE A 359 2.20 15.79 7.64
CA ILE A 359 1.38 15.75 6.41
C ILE A 359 1.78 14.55 5.55
N THR A 360 3.07 14.34 5.32
CA THR A 360 3.53 13.22 4.47
C THR A 360 3.18 11.86 5.10
N VAL A 361 3.29 11.70 6.42
CA VAL A 361 2.91 10.46 7.12
C VAL A 361 1.39 10.29 7.14
N PHE A 362 0.61 11.36 7.32
CA PHE A 362 -0.85 11.31 7.23
C PHE A 362 -1.30 10.82 5.85
N LEU A 363 -0.72 11.40 4.79
CA LEU A 363 -0.97 10.96 3.42
C LEU A 363 -0.53 9.52 3.18
N LEU A 364 0.59 9.10 3.74
CA LEU A 364 1.07 7.72 3.64
C LEU A 364 0.05 6.74 4.25
N PHE A 365 -0.44 6.99 5.45
CA PHE A 365 -1.45 6.15 6.12
C PHE A 365 -2.77 6.13 5.34
N LEU A 366 -3.28 7.30 4.94
CA LEU A 366 -4.52 7.39 4.16
C LEU A 366 -4.38 6.73 2.78
N SER A 367 -3.17 6.68 2.21
CA SER A 367 -2.91 6.02 0.93
C SER A 367 -2.94 4.49 0.99
N ILE A 368 -2.86 3.88 2.19
CA ILE A 368 -2.88 2.41 2.37
C ILE A 368 -4.08 1.78 1.65
N PRO A 369 -5.33 2.18 1.92
CA PRO A 369 -6.48 1.66 1.18
C PRO A 369 -6.52 2.15 -0.27
N TYR A 370 -6.23 3.42 -0.53
CA TYR A 370 -6.66 4.08 -1.78
C TYR A 370 -5.63 4.13 -2.90
N SER A 371 -4.41 3.65 -2.68
CA SER A 371 -3.31 3.70 -3.65
C SER A 371 -2.75 2.32 -3.98
N LYS A 372 -1.64 2.28 -4.75
CA LYS A 372 -0.86 1.05 -4.97
C LYS A 372 -0.30 0.45 -3.68
N PHE A 373 -0.28 1.18 -2.56
CA PHE A 373 0.17 0.66 -1.27
C PHE A 373 -0.74 -0.47 -0.75
N SER A 374 -2.02 -0.45 -1.14
CA SER A 374 -3.03 -1.47 -0.79
C SER A 374 -2.65 -2.90 -1.16
N HIS A 375 -1.72 -3.07 -2.10
CA HIS A 375 -1.23 -4.38 -2.51
C HIS A 375 -0.69 -5.18 -1.32
N LEU A 376 -0.13 -4.57 -0.28
CA LEU A 376 0.35 -5.30 0.90
C LEU A 376 -0.76 -6.17 1.51
N VAL A 377 -1.97 -5.62 1.65
CA VAL A 377 -3.09 -6.31 2.30
C VAL A 377 -3.84 -7.21 1.33
N PHE A 378 -4.21 -6.69 0.16
CA PHE A 378 -5.00 -7.45 -0.81
C PHE A 378 -4.19 -8.58 -1.44
N ARG A 379 -2.88 -8.39 -1.64
CA ARG A 379 -2.02 -9.50 -2.08
C ARG A 379 -1.94 -10.62 -1.08
N THR A 380 -1.71 -10.27 0.18
CA THR A 380 -1.66 -11.24 1.27
C THR A 380 -2.98 -12.02 1.31
N THR A 381 -4.12 -11.32 1.21
CA THR A 381 -5.45 -11.93 1.15
C THR A 381 -5.60 -12.88 -0.04
N GLY A 382 -5.16 -12.47 -1.24
CA GLY A 382 -5.21 -13.30 -2.44
C GLY A 382 -4.34 -14.56 -2.36
N ILE A 383 -3.14 -14.48 -1.79
CA ILE A 383 -2.25 -15.64 -1.56
C ILE A 383 -2.85 -16.58 -0.52
N VAL A 384 -3.37 -16.04 0.58
CA VAL A 384 -4.05 -16.82 1.63
C VAL A 384 -5.24 -17.58 1.03
N PHE A 385 -6.05 -16.91 0.20
CA PHE A 385 -7.18 -17.54 -0.47
C PHE A 385 -6.74 -18.62 -1.47
N ASP A 386 -5.68 -18.39 -2.25
CA ASP A 386 -5.14 -19.40 -3.18
C ASP A 386 -4.70 -20.69 -2.44
N LEU A 387 -3.99 -20.55 -1.32
CA LEU A 387 -3.59 -21.68 -0.47
C LEU A 387 -4.80 -22.41 0.12
N TYR A 388 -5.77 -21.65 0.65
CA TYR A 388 -7.01 -22.18 1.19
C TYR A 388 -7.80 -22.94 0.11
N TYR A 389 -7.98 -22.35 -1.07
CA TYR A 389 -8.76 -22.93 -2.15
C TYR A 389 -8.15 -24.24 -2.67
N LYS A 390 -6.82 -24.30 -2.79
CA LYS A 390 -6.10 -25.54 -3.17
C LYS A 390 -6.31 -26.67 -2.16
N ASP A 391 -6.27 -26.36 -0.86
CA ASP A 391 -6.56 -27.35 0.19
C ASP A 391 -8.00 -27.84 0.15
N VAL A 392 -8.97 -26.93 -0.06
CA VAL A 392 -10.39 -27.28 -0.21
C VAL A 392 -10.61 -28.18 -1.43
N LEU A 393 -10.05 -27.83 -2.59
CA LEU A 393 -10.16 -28.67 -3.80
C LEU A 393 -9.62 -30.07 -3.56
N LYS A 394 -8.46 -30.19 -2.90
CA LYS A 394 -7.87 -31.48 -2.56
C LYS A 394 -8.80 -32.32 -1.66
N LYS A 395 -9.40 -31.70 -0.65
CA LYS A 395 -10.36 -32.35 0.26
C LYS A 395 -11.69 -32.72 -0.39
N MET A 396 -12.13 -31.94 -1.38
CA MET A 396 -13.34 -32.27 -2.15
C MET A 396 -13.11 -33.41 -3.15
N SER A 397 -11.86 -33.61 -3.57
CA SER A 397 -11.47 -34.71 -4.47
C SER A 397 -11.12 -36.02 -3.77
N SER A 398 -10.92 -35.98 -2.45
CA SER A 398 -10.67 -37.15 -1.59
C SER A 398 -11.97 -37.64 -0.96
#